data_AF-A0A6G4HRF0-F1
#
_entry.id   AF-A0A6G4HRF0-F1
#
_cell.length_a   1.000
_cell.length_b   1.000
_cell.length_c   1.000
_cell.angle_alpha   90.00
_cell.angle_beta   90.00
_cell.angle_gamma   90.00
#
_symmetry.space_group_name_H-M   'P 1'
#
loop_
_entity.id
_entity.type
_entity.pdbx_description
1 polymer ?
#
loop_
_entity_poly.entity_id
_entity_poly.type
_entity_poly.pdbx_seq_one_letter_code
_entity_poly.pdbx_strand_id
1 'polypeptide(L)'
;MFVYSGNIKNPGNTLETGISEFRVNSIFMASRDGDKIYNNIVKKIKSGIEVTKEDLISLTFTPIMGGKISTVDKIINYSKGHKGKL
;
A
#
# COMPACT_ATOMS: atom_id res chain seq x y z
N MET A 1 11.34 3.76 -12.13
CA MET A 1 10.81 3.59 -10.76
C MET A 1 10.47 2.12 -10.60
N PHE A 2 11.09 1.43 -9.63
CA PHE A 2 10.80 0.02 -9.36
C PHE A 2 10.01 -0.10 -8.05
N VAL A 3 8.91 -0.85 -8.09
CA VAL A 3 8.04 -1.11 -6.94
C VAL A 3 8.21 -2.58 -6.56
N TYR A 4 8.81 -2.82 -5.41
CA TYR A 4 8.98 -4.16 -4.87
C TYR A 4 7.78 -4.50 -3.97
N SER A 5 7.14 -5.63 -4.24
CA SER A 5 6.11 -6.25 -3.40
C SER A 5 6.59 -7.64 -2.95
N GLY A 6 6.13 -8.13 -1.79
CA GLY A 6 6.48 -9.47 -1.29
C GLY A 6 7.59 -9.52 -0.23
N ASN A 7 7.44 -8.80 0.89
CA ASN A 7 8.35 -8.88 2.06
C ASN A 7 9.85 -8.60 1.81
N ILE A 8 10.24 -8.14 0.62
CA ILE A 8 11.61 -7.71 0.32
C ILE A 8 11.84 -6.37 1.04
N LYS A 9 12.56 -6.41 2.15
CA LYS A 9 12.80 -5.24 3.01
C LYS A 9 13.99 -4.38 2.57
N ASN A 10 14.92 -4.94 1.79
CA ASN A 10 16.18 -4.25 1.43
C ASN A 10 16.85 -4.84 0.16
N PRO A 11 16.24 -4.76 -1.04
CA PRO A 11 16.97 -5.04 -2.27
C PRO A 11 18.04 -3.95 -2.47
N GLY A 12 19.19 -4.35 -3.02
CA GLY A 12 20.29 -3.41 -3.31
C GLY A 12 19.82 -2.22 -4.13
N ASN A 13 20.41 -1.05 -3.87
CA ASN A 13 20.22 0.18 -4.64
C ASN A 13 21.00 0.18 -5.96
N THR A 14 21.61 -0.95 -6.29
CA THR A 14 22.51 -1.12 -7.42
C THR A 14 22.11 -2.38 -8.18
N LEU A 15 21.83 -2.22 -9.48
CA LEU A 15 21.73 -3.34 -10.42
C LEU A 15 23.06 -3.42 -11.15
N GLU A 16 23.90 -4.38 -10.74
CA GLU A 16 25.12 -4.71 -11.46
C GLU A 16 24.79 -5.63 -12.65
N THR A 17 25.09 -5.14 -13.85
CA THR A 17 25.18 -5.95 -15.06
C THR A 17 26.67 -6.08 -15.41
N GLY A 18 27.09 -7.14 -16.10
CA GLY A 18 28.52 -7.47 -16.26
C GLY A 18 29.44 -6.36 -16.79
N ILE A 19 28.91 -5.29 -17.39
CA ILE A 19 29.68 -4.15 -17.94
C ILE A 19 29.19 -2.80 -17.38
N SER A 20 28.09 -2.76 -16.63
CA SER A 20 27.46 -1.49 -16.21
C SER A 20 26.75 -1.60 -14.87
N GLU A 21 27.00 -0.61 -14.03
CA GLU A 21 26.33 -0.40 -12.75
C GLU A 21 25.18 0.61 -12.91
N PHE A 22 23.96 0.22 -12.57
CA PHE A 22 22.81 1.11 -12.54
C PHE A 22 22.38 1.39 -11.11
N ARG A 23 22.46 2.66 -10.68
CA ARG A 23 21.89 3.11 -9.40
C ARG A 23 20.38 3.27 -9.52
N VAL A 24 19.64 2.56 -8.68
CA VAL A 24 18.18 2.51 -8.69
C VAL A 24 17.62 3.13 -7.41
N ASN A 25 16.77 4.15 -7.56
CA ASN A 25 15.94 4.65 -6.48
C ASN A 25 14.76 3.70 -6.25
N SER A 26 14.90 2.82 -5.26
CA SER A 26 13.89 1.83 -4.89
C SER A 26 12.89 2.40 -3.88
N ILE A 27 11.59 2.20 -4.12
CA ILE A 27 10.54 2.54 -3.16
C ILE A 27 10.05 1.24 -2.51
N PHE A 28 10.34 1.08 -1.22
CA PHE A 28 9.91 -0.08 -0.44
C PHE A 28 8.48 0.12 0.06
N MET A 29 7.50 -0.48 -0.61
CA MET A 29 6.12 -0.41 -0.15
C MET A 29 5.92 -1.23 1.12
N ALA A 30 6.62 -2.37 1.25
CA ALA A 30 6.57 -3.24 2.44
C ALA A 30 7.05 -2.55 3.74
N SER A 31 7.84 -1.47 3.66
CA SER A 31 8.25 -0.69 4.84
C SER A 31 7.22 0.37 5.26
N ARG A 32 6.18 0.61 4.46
CA ARG A 32 5.07 1.51 4.79
C ARG A 32 3.97 0.73 5.50
N ASP A 33 3.36 1.36 6.50
CA ASP A 33 2.25 0.77 7.26
C ASP A 33 0.92 0.98 6.52
N GLY A 34 0.51 -0.02 5.76
CA GLY A 34 -0.75 -0.03 5.02
C GLY A 34 -1.98 -0.12 5.91
N ASP A 35 -1.85 -0.64 7.14
CA ASP A 35 -2.98 -0.71 8.08
C ASP A 35 -3.32 0.67 8.63
N LYS A 36 -2.28 1.46 8.95
CA LYS A 36 -2.46 2.85 9.37
C LYS A 36 -3.15 3.68 8.30
N ILE A 37 -2.76 3.52 7.04
CA ILE A 37 -3.40 4.20 5.90
C ILE A 37 -4.86 3.76 5.77
N TYR A 38 -5.12 2.45 5.75
CA TYR A 38 -6.48 1.90 5.67
C TYR A 38 -7.38 2.43 6.81
N ASN A 39 -6.92 2.35 8.05
CA ASN A 39 -7.68 2.78 9.22
C ASN A 39 -7.97 4.28 9.22
N ASN A 40 -7.02 5.11 8.76
CA ASN A 40 -7.25 6.55 8.63
C ASN A 40 -8.35 6.87 7.61
N ILE A 41 -8.36 6.20 6.46
CA ILE A 41 -9.37 6.39 5.42
C ILE A 41 -10.74 5.91 5.91
N VAL A 42 -10.80 4.74 6.54
CA VAL A 42 -12.04 4.22 7.16
C VAL A 42 -12.57 5.21 8.22
N LYS A 43 -11.70 5.81 9.03
CA LYS A 43 -12.09 6.82 10.01
C LYS A 43 -12.66 8.07 9.33
N LYS A 44 -12.04 8.57 8.26
CA LYS A 44 -12.57 9.71 7.48
C LYS A 44 -13.99 9.43 6.98
N ILE A 45 -14.20 8.26 6.35
CA ILE A 45 -15.52 7.83 5.85
C ILE A 45 -16.56 7.80 6.98
N LYS A 46 -16.21 7.21 8.13
CA LYS A 46 -17.11 7.12 9.29
C LYS A 46 -17.42 8.48 9.92
N SER A 47 -16.46 9.41 9.88
CA SER A 47 -16.61 10.77 10.42
C SER A 47 -17.26 11.75 9.43
N GLY A 48 -17.66 11.30 8.23
CA GLY A 48 -18.22 12.17 7.19
C GLY A 48 -17.20 13.18 6.62
N ILE A 49 -15.92 12.95 6.85
CA ILE A 49 -14.83 13.77 6.30
C ILE A 49 -14.66 13.38 4.83
N GLU A 50 -14.48 14.39 3.97
CA GLU A 50 -14.22 14.18 2.55
C GLU A 50 -13.00 13.26 2.33
N VAL A 51 -13.18 12.27 1.46
CA VAL A 51 -12.12 11.38 0.99
C VAL A 51 -11.54 11.96 -0.28
N THR A 52 -10.25 12.30 -0.27
CA THR A 52 -9.60 12.95 -1.41
C THR A 52 -9.13 11.93 -2.46
N LYS A 53 -8.71 12.42 -3.64
CA LYS A 53 -8.11 11.55 -4.67
C LYS A 53 -6.82 10.89 -4.18
N GLU A 54 -6.03 11.59 -3.36
CA GLU A 54 -4.79 11.07 -2.77
C GLU A 54 -5.07 9.96 -1.76
N ASP A 55 -6.17 10.03 -1.01
CA ASP A 55 -6.62 8.95 -0.14
C ASP A 55 -6.91 7.69 -0.96
N LEU A 56 -7.61 7.83 -2.09
CA LEU A 56 -7.92 6.71 -3.00
C LEU A 56 -6.65 6.10 -3.62
N ILE A 57 -5.73 6.94 -4.11
CA ILE A 57 -4.44 6.49 -4.64
C ILE A 57 -3.65 5.75 -3.55
N SER A 58 -3.64 6.25 -2.31
CA SER A 58 -2.97 5.57 -1.21
C SER A 58 -3.62 4.23 -0.88
N LEU A 59 -4.95 4.15 -0.93
CA LEU A 59 -5.72 2.94 -0.68
C LEU A 59 -5.39 1.82 -1.67
N THR A 60 -5.24 2.13 -2.97
CA THR A 60 -4.93 1.13 -4.01
C THR A 60 -3.55 0.48 -3.82
N PHE A 61 -2.62 1.14 -3.12
CA PHE A 61 -1.30 0.59 -2.80
C PHE A 61 -1.25 -0.18 -1.47
N THR A 62 -2.26 -0.08 -0.60
CA THR A 62 -2.29 -0.81 0.69
C THR A 62 -2.13 -2.33 0.60
N PRO A 63 -2.52 -3.04 -0.50
CA PRO A 63 -2.29 -4.47 -0.65
C PRO A 63 -0.82 -4.90 -0.71
N ILE A 64 0.07 -4.02 -1.17
CA ILE A 64 1.51 -4.29 -1.34
C ILE A 64 2.37 -3.61 -0.26
N MET A 65 1.72 -2.93 0.68
CA MET A 65 2.37 -2.32 1.84
C MET A 65 2.49 -3.31 2.99
N GLY A 66 3.33 -2.98 3.97
CA GLY A 66 3.39 -3.72 5.23
C GLY A 66 2.10 -3.55 6.05
N GLY A 67 2.00 -4.28 7.16
CA GLY A 67 0.84 -4.25 8.04
C GLY A 67 0.54 -5.63 8.63
N LYS A 68 -0.34 -5.67 9.62
CA LYS A 68 -0.85 -6.86 10.29
C LYS A 68 -2.18 -7.32 9.70
N ILE A 69 -3.01 -6.41 9.17
CA ILE A 69 -4.23 -6.78 8.47
C ILE A 69 -3.82 -7.44 7.15
N SER A 70 -4.21 -8.70 6.98
CA SER A 70 -3.86 -9.46 5.79
C SER A 70 -4.43 -8.77 4.54
N THR A 71 -3.73 -8.88 3.42
CA THR A 71 -4.21 -8.35 2.14
C THR A 71 -5.60 -8.86 1.80
N VAL A 72 -5.91 -10.11 2.15
CA VAL A 72 -7.23 -10.74 1.97
C VAL A 72 -8.29 -10.08 2.85
N ASP A 73 -7.98 -9.80 4.12
CA ASP A 73 -8.91 -9.12 5.03
C ASP A 73 -9.17 -7.68 4.62
N LYS A 74 -8.16 -6.96 4.11
CA LYS A 74 -8.33 -5.60 3.56
C LYS A 74 -9.35 -5.59 2.41
N ILE A 75 -9.20 -6.53 1.47
CA ILE A 75 -10.09 -6.67 0.30
C ILE A 75 -11.50 -7.04 0.76
N ILE A 76 -11.64 -8.06 1.61
CA ILE A 76 -12.95 -8.55 2.08
C ILE A 76 -13.68 -7.49 2.90
N ASN A 77 -13.00 -6.79 3.81
CA ASN A 77 -13.64 -5.78 4.67
C ASN A 77 -14.10 -4.56 3.88
N TYR A 78 -13.33 -4.13 2.87
CA TYR A 78 -13.76 -3.08 1.95
C TYR A 78 -15.01 -3.50 1.17
N SER A 79 -15.03 -4.70 0.58
CA SER A 79 -16.19 -5.21 -0.16
C SER A 79 -17.44 -5.41 0.70
N LYS A 80 -17.28 -5.76 1.98
CA LYS A 80 -18.38 -5.92 2.93
C LYS A 80 -18.98 -4.58 3.37
N GLY A 81 -18.16 -3.53 3.52
CA GLY A 81 -18.63 -2.18 3.89
C GLY A 81 -19.59 -1.54 2.89
N HIS A 82 -19.64 -2.02 1.65
CA HIS A 82 -20.53 -1.54 0.59
C HIS A 82 -21.88 -2.28 0.49
N LYS A 83 -22.12 -3.36 1.25
CA LYS A 83 -23.38 -4.13 1.19
C LYS A 83 -24.44 -3.73 2.22
N GLY A 84 -24.19 -2.72 3.06
CA GLY A 84 -25.11 -2.29 4.13
C GLY A 84 -26.03 -1.10 3.81
N LYS A 85 -26.18 -0.71 2.54
CA LYS A 85 -27.06 0.39 2.10
C LYS A 85 -27.88 0.03 0.85
N LEU A 86 -28.57 -1.10 0.89
CA LEU A 86 -29.70 -1.40 0.01
C LEU A 86 -30.85 -1.91 0.86
#